data_AF-A0A935UHE1-F1
#
_entry.id   AF-A0A935UHE1-F1
#
_cell.length_a   1.000
_cell.length_b   1.000
_cell.length_c   1.000
_cell.angle_alpha   90.00
_cell.angle_beta   90.00
_cell.angle_gamma   90.00
#
_symmetry.space_group_name_H-M   'P 1'
#
loop_
_entity.id
_entity.type
_entity.pdbx_description
1 polymer ?
#
loop_
_entity_poly.entity_id
_entity_poly.type
_entity_poly.pdbx_seq_one_letter_code
_entity_poly.pdbx_strand_id
1 'polypeptide(L)'
;MGRELERLKNRRKASDRLSAILKQREHVLVVHYSCESFYDRADGRTPRVTSIAVRNLASGQTQSFSIHKVAEQRHIPLADIKGRYDELEKAMLDEFFDFVRTHQNFVWMHWNMRDINYGFQGKR
;
A
#
# COMPACT_ATOMS: atom_id res chain seq x y z
N MET A 1 -29.55 -23.87 -7.42
CA MET A 1 -29.54 -23.16 -8.73
C MET A 1 -29.30 -21.65 -8.61
N GLY A 2 -29.93 -20.91 -7.68
CA GLY A 2 -29.76 -19.45 -7.55
C GLY A 2 -28.35 -18.96 -7.16
N ARG A 3 -27.66 -19.66 -6.25
CA ARG A 3 -26.30 -19.30 -5.77
C ARG A 3 -25.23 -19.38 -6.85
N GLU A 4 -25.35 -20.33 -7.77
CA GLU A 4 -24.44 -20.49 -8.91
C GLU A 4 -24.65 -19.39 -9.96
N LEU A 5 -25.90 -19.00 -10.22
CA LEU A 5 -26.24 -17.88 -11.11
C LEU A 5 -25.72 -16.55 -10.56
N GLU A 6 -25.88 -16.31 -9.25
CA GLU A 6 -25.29 -15.19 -8.52
C GLU A 6 -23.76 -15.14 -8.68
N ARG A 7 -23.08 -16.28 -8.47
CA ARG A 7 -21.62 -16.39 -8.63
C ARG A 7 -21.17 -16.04 -10.05
N LEU A 8 -21.87 -16.54 -11.07
CA LEU A 8 -21.56 -16.24 -12.48
C LEU A 8 -21.77 -14.75 -12.81
N LYS A 9 -22.84 -14.14 -12.30
CA LYS A 9 -23.09 -12.70 -12.46
C LYS A 9 -21.98 -11.86 -11.80
N ASN A 10 -21.58 -12.21 -10.58
CA ASN A 10 -20.51 -11.50 -9.86
C ASN A 10 -19.17 -11.64 -10.57
N ARG A 11 -18.85 -12.83 -11.08
CA ARG A 11 -17.64 -13.04 -11.89
C ARG A 11 -17.63 -12.16 -13.14
N ARG A 12 -18.75 -12.08 -13.86
CA ARG A 12 -18.86 -11.24 -15.06
C ARG A 12 -18.65 -9.76 -14.74
N LYS A 13 -19.34 -9.25 -13.71
CA LYS A 13 -19.16 -7.87 -13.22
C LYS A 13 -17.72 -7.56 -12.83
N ALA A 14 -17.05 -8.47 -12.12
CA ALA A 14 -15.65 -8.31 -11.74
C ALA A 14 -14.72 -8.27 -12.97
N SER A 15 -14.96 -9.15 -13.95
CA SER A 15 -14.21 -9.19 -15.21
C SER A 15 -14.39 -7.91 -16.03
N ASP A 16 -15.62 -7.40 -16.12
CA ASP A 16 -15.93 -6.16 -16.85
C ASP A 16 -15.25 -4.96 -16.18
N ARG A 17 -15.29 -4.88 -14.84
CA ARG A 17 -14.62 -3.84 -14.05
C ARG A 17 -13.10 -3.89 -14.23
N LEU A 18 -12.50 -5.09 -14.15
CA LEU A 18 -11.07 -5.26 -14.35
C LEU A 18 -10.66 -4.84 -15.77
N SER A 19 -11.44 -5.23 -16.77
CA SER A 19 -11.19 -4.84 -18.17
C SER A 19 -11.25 -3.32 -18.35
N ALA A 20 -12.19 -2.63 -17.69
CA ALA A 20 -12.27 -1.17 -17.72
C ALA A 20 -11.04 -0.50 -17.08
N ILE A 21 -10.57 -1.00 -15.93
CA ILE A 21 -9.36 -0.51 -15.26
C ILE A 21 -8.13 -0.71 -16.15
N LEU A 22 -7.99 -1.90 -16.75
CA LEU A 22 -6.85 -2.23 -17.61
C LEU A 22 -6.78 -1.38 -18.89
N LYS A 23 -7.92 -0.89 -19.41
CA LYS A 23 -7.94 0.06 -20.54
C LYS A 23 -7.27 1.40 -20.21
N GLN A 24 -7.20 1.77 -18.94
CA GLN A 24 -6.58 3.01 -18.45
C GLN A 24 -5.35 2.73 -17.59
N ARG A 25 -4.62 1.63 -17.86
CA ARG A 25 -3.48 1.16 -17.06
C ARG A 25 -2.40 2.21 -16.76
N GLU A 26 -2.24 3.23 -17.61
CA GLU A 26 -1.35 4.39 -17.39
C GLU A 26 -1.72 5.16 -16.12
N HIS A 27 -3.00 5.18 -15.76
CA HIS A 27 -3.57 5.85 -14.59
C HIS A 27 -3.93 4.88 -13.47
N VAL A 28 -3.31 3.69 -13.45
CA VAL A 28 -3.53 2.69 -12.40
C VAL A 28 -2.25 2.52 -11.58
N LEU A 29 -2.36 2.70 -10.28
CA LEU A 29 -1.29 2.50 -9.31
C LEU A 29 -1.59 1.27 -8.47
N VAL A 30 -0.66 0.32 -8.43
CA VAL A 30 -0.71 -0.84 -7.55
C VAL A 30 0.11 -0.51 -6.30
N VAL A 31 -0.53 -0.51 -5.14
CA VAL A 31 0.12 -0.24 -3.85
C VAL A 31 0.22 -1.52 -3.02
N HIS A 32 1.37 -1.69 -2.39
CA HIS A 32 1.61 -2.68 -1.34
C HIS A 32 2.46 -2.03 -0.24
N TYR A 33 2.34 -2.49 0.99
CA TYR A 33 3.19 -2.04 2.08
C TYR A 33 3.63 -3.22 2.94
N SER A 34 4.73 -3.07 3.66
CA SER A 34 5.16 -4.00 4.70
C SER A 34 4.94 -3.38 6.06
N CYS A 35 4.62 -4.20 7.05
CA CYS A 35 4.62 -3.82 8.44
C CYS A 35 5.64 -4.63 9.23
N GLU A 36 5.89 -4.20 10.45
CA GLU A 36 6.59 -4.98 11.45
C GLU A 36 5.92 -6.36 11.67
N SER A 37 6.69 -7.33 12.16
CA SER A 37 6.17 -8.67 12.46
C SER A 37 4.97 -8.62 13.43
N PHE A 38 4.02 -9.52 13.17
CA PHE A 38 2.85 -9.75 14.02
C PHE A 38 3.14 -10.74 15.17
N TYR A 39 4.20 -11.54 15.04
CA TYR A 39 4.42 -12.71 15.90
C TYR A 39 5.15 -12.38 17.22
N ASP A 40 5.85 -11.24 17.30
CA ASP A 40 6.70 -10.88 18.44
C ASP A 40 6.25 -9.57 19.11
N ARG A 41 5.02 -9.54 19.62
CA ARG A 41 4.49 -8.35 20.32
C ARG A 41 3.99 -8.70 21.71
N ALA A 42 4.86 -8.47 22.69
CA ALA A 42 4.50 -8.61 24.11
C ALA A 42 3.60 -7.47 24.61
N ASP A 43 3.53 -6.34 23.90
CA ASP A 43 2.93 -5.08 24.37
C ASP A 43 1.55 -4.75 23.76
N GLY A 44 1.03 -5.59 22.84
CA GLY A 44 -0.30 -5.45 22.26
C GLY A 44 -0.50 -4.27 21.29
N ARG A 45 0.57 -3.58 20.87
CA ARG A 45 0.47 -2.43 19.95
C ARG A 45 0.21 -2.85 18.51
N THR A 46 -0.48 -2.01 17.74
CA THR A 46 -0.70 -2.23 16.30
C THR A 46 0.62 -2.20 15.50
N PRO A 47 0.78 -3.05 14.48
CA PRO A 47 1.96 -3.03 13.62
C PRO A 47 2.17 -1.74 12.86
N ARG A 48 3.41 -1.25 12.89
CA ARG A 48 3.85 -0.06 12.18
C ARG A 48 4.14 -0.38 10.74
N VAL A 49 3.90 0.59 9.86
CA VAL A 49 4.24 0.48 8.45
C VAL A 49 5.71 0.79 8.30
N THR A 50 6.47 -0.14 7.73
CA THR A 50 7.94 -0.03 7.61
C THR A 50 8.39 0.33 6.21
N SER A 51 7.58 -0.02 5.20
CA SER A 51 7.77 0.38 3.82
C SER A 51 6.47 0.35 3.03
N ILE A 52 6.37 1.17 2.00
CA ILE A 52 5.28 1.24 1.02
C ILE A 52 5.92 1.25 -0.37
N ALA A 53 5.42 0.42 -1.27
CA ALA A 53 5.79 0.39 -2.67
C ALA A 53 4.55 0.68 -3.53
N VAL A 54 4.68 1.64 -4.45
CA VAL A 54 3.65 1.98 -5.43
C VAL A 54 4.20 1.75 -6.82
N ARG A 55 3.49 0.99 -7.64
CA ARG A 55 3.89 0.65 -9.00
C ARG A 55 2.85 1.10 -10.01
N ASN A 56 3.27 1.84 -11.03
CA ASN A 56 2.39 2.12 -12.17
C ASN A 56 2.16 0.86 -12.99
N LEU A 57 0.91 0.56 -13.32
CA LEU A 57 0.54 -0.70 -13.97
C LEU A 57 0.97 -0.77 -15.44
N ALA A 58 1.01 0.37 -16.15
CA ALA A 58 1.45 0.42 -17.55
C ALA A 58 2.97 0.42 -17.68
N SER A 59 3.63 1.38 -17.04
CA SER A 59 5.07 1.59 -17.20
C SER A 59 5.90 0.61 -16.37
N GLY A 60 5.29 0.00 -15.35
CA GLY A 60 5.97 -0.89 -14.42
C GLY A 60 6.95 -0.18 -13.48
N GLN A 61 7.05 1.15 -13.54
CA GLN A 61 7.88 1.97 -12.66
C GLN A 61 7.39 1.86 -11.23
N THR A 62 8.33 1.68 -10.30
CA THR A 62 8.05 1.53 -8.87
C THR A 62 8.66 2.69 -8.10
N GLN A 63 7.85 3.32 -7.27
CA GLN A 63 8.30 4.26 -6.26
C GLN A 63 8.18 3.63 -4.88
N SER A 64 9.29 3.65 -4.14
CA SER A 64 9.37 3.06 -2.80
C SER A 64 9.55 4.15 -1.74
N PHE A 65 8.84 3.96 -0.65
CA PHE A 65 8.90 4.74 0.58
C PHE A 65 9.27 3.77 1.69
N SER A 66 10.35 4.00 2.42
CA SER A 66 10.71 3.12 3.55
C SER A 66 11.43 3.91 4.62
N ILE A 67 11.29 3.46 5.86
CA ILE A 67 11.99 4.04 7.00
C ILE A 67 13.50 4.04 6.78
N HIS A 68 14.03 2.95 6.21
CA HIS A 68 15.45 2.83 5.88
C HIS A 68 15.90 3.82 4.80
N LYS A 69 15.07 4.06 3.77
CA LYS A 69 15.36 5.06 2.74
C LYS A 69 15.40 6.47 3.33
N VAL A 70 14.44 6.81 4.18
CA VAL A 70 14.42 8.12 4.85
C VAL A 70 15.63 8.28 5.77
N ALA A 71 16.00 7.23 6.51
CA ALA A 71 17.18 7.23 7.37
C ALA A 71 18.47 7.45 6.56
N GLU A 72 18.61 6.78 5.41
CA GLU A 72 19.74 6.94 4.50
C GLU A 72 19.83 8.37 3.97
N GLN A 73 18.73 8.95 3.48
CA GLN A 73 18.68 10.33 3.00
C GLN A 73 19.03 11.36 4.09
N ARG A 74 18.73 11.05 5.35
CA ARG A 74 19.06 11.88 6.52
C ARG A 74 20.42 11.56 7.12
N HIS A 75 21.21 10.68 6.52
CA HIS A 75 22.52 10.25 6.99
C HIS A 75 22.47 9.68 8.43
N ILE A 76 21.39 8.98 8.78
CA ILE A 76 21.20 8.36 10.09
C ILE A 76 21.79 6.95 10.05
N PRO A 77 22.74 6.62 10.95
CA PRO A 77 23.30 5.27 11.05
C PRO A 77 22.23 4.22 11.35
N LEU A 78 22.40 3.00 10.82
CA LEU A 78 21.46 1.89 11.03
C LEU A 78 21.19 1.60 12.52
N ALA A 79 22.21 1.77 13.36
CA ALA A 79 22.10 1.58 14.81
C ALA A 79 21.12 2.55 15.48
N ASP A 80 20.96 3.76 14.93
CA ASP A 80 20.18 4.84 15.53
C ASP A 80 18.72 4.85 15.05
N ILE A 81 18.40 4.09 14.00
CA ILE A 81 17.04 4.01 13.42
C ILE A 81 16.01 3.63 14.48
N LYS A 82 16.33 2.66 15.34
CA LYS A 82 15.40 2.19 16.38
C LYS A 82 15.01 3.30 17.36
N GLY A 83 15.95 4.18 17.70
CA GLY A 83 15.71 5.32 18.61
C GLY A 83 14.93 6.46 17.97
N ARG A 84 14.83 6.49 16.63
CA ARG A 84 14.20 7.57 15.85
C ARG A 84 13.03 7.08 15.01
N TYR A 85 12.46 5.93 15.35
CA TYR A 85 11.49 5.24 14.51
C TYR A 85 10.24 6.09 14.24
N ASP A 86 9.70 6.76 15.27
CA ASP A 86 8.51 7.62 15.13
C ASP A 86 8.77 8.79 14.16
N GLU A 87 9.95 9.40 14.23
CA GLU A 87 10.34 10.51 13.35
C GLU A 87 10.49 10.04 11.90
N LEU A 88 11.13 8.88 11.71
CA LEU A 88 11.39 8.31 10.39
C LEU A 88 10.10 7.76 9.74
N GLU A 89 9.24 7.09 10.52
CA GLU A 89 7.93 6.62 10.07
C GLU A 89 7.07 7.80 9.63
N LYS A 90 6.98 8.86 10.45
CA LYS A 90 6.25 10.07 10.08
C LYS A 90 6.76 10.66 8.76
N ALA A 91 8.07 10.81 8.62
CA ALA A 91 8.67 11.37 7.42
C ALA A 91 8.43 10.50 6.17
N MET A 92 8.52 9.18 6.30
CA MET A 92 8.17 8.25 5.22
C MET A 92 6.69 8.39 4.82
N LEU A 93 5.79 8.50 5.80
CA LEU A 93 4.38 8.68 5.54
C LEU A 93 4.09 10.04 4.91
N ASP A 94 4.78 11.11 5.33
CA ASP A 94 4.67 12.44 4.70
C ASP A 94 5.05 12.34 3.21
N GLU A 95 6.20 11.74 2.86
CA GLU A 95 6.58 11.51 1.46
C GLU A 95 5.55 10.70 0.66
N PHE A 96 5.00 9.66 1.27
CA PHE A 96 3.97 8.84 0.64
C PHE A 96 2.67 9.62 0.41
N PHE A 97 2.19 10.38 1.40
CA PHE A 97 0.98 11.17 1.26
C PHE A 97 1.14 12.33 0.29
N ASP A 98 2.35 12.89 0.16
CA ASP A 98 2.67 13.86 -0.89
C ASP A 98 2.48 13.24 -2.28
N PHE A 99 3.01 12.03 -2.49
CA PHE A 99 2.81 11.27 -3.71
C PHE A 99 1.33 10.93 -3.96
N VAL A 100 0.57 10.55 -2.91
CA VAL A 100 -0.88 10.31 -3.03
C VAL A 100 -1.60 11.58 -3.50
N ARG A 101 -1.25 12.75 -2.95
CA ARG A 101 -1.88 14.03 -3.30
C ARG A 101 -1.67 14.40 -4.77
N THR A 102 -0.52 14.05 -5.37
CA THR A 102 -0.27 14.31 -6.80
C THR A 102 -0.93 13.28 -7.72
N HIS A 103 -1.43 12.16 -7.18
CA HIS A 103 -2.05 11.06 -7.93
C HIS A 103 -3.50 10.77 -7.50
N GLN A 104 -4.23 11.79 -7.03
CA GLN A 104 -5.63 11.64 -6.58
C GLN A 104 -6.58 11.17 -7.70
N ASN A 105 -6.24 11.49 -8.96
CA ASN A 105 -7.03 11.11 -10.13
C ASN A 105 -6.70 9.70 -10.67
N PHE A 106 -5.77 8.98 -10.03
CA PHE A 106 -5.42 7.62 -10.42
C PHE A 106 -6.33 6.60 -9.75
N VAL A 107 -6.50 5.45 -10.40
CA VAL A 107 -7.12 4.28 -9.78
C VAL A 107 -6.07 3.58 -8.92
N TRP A 108 -6.34 3.49 -7.62
CA TRP A 108 -5.49 2.78 -6.66
C TRP A 108 -5.98 1.34 -6.49
N MET A 109 -5.09 0.40 -6.79
CA MET A 109 -5.32 -1.03 -6.66
C MET A 109 -4.44 -1.59 -5.55
N HIS A 110 -5.00 -2.43 -4.70
CA HIS A 110 -4.26 -3.20 -3.71
C HIS A 110 -4.70 -4.66 -3.76
N TRP A 111 -3.86 -5.56 -3.27
CA TRP A 111 -4.20 -6.97 -3.14
C TRP A 111 -4.25 -7.36 -1.67
N ASN A 112 -5.37 -7.96 -1.25
CA ASN A 112 -5.54 -8.53 0.10
C ASN A 112 -5.37 -7.58 1.31
N MET A 113 -5.21 -6.27 1.10
CA MET A 113 -5.24 -5.26 2.18
C MET A 113 -6.68 -4.95 2.63
N ARG A 114 -7.32 -5.86 3.38
CA ARG A 114 -8.77 -5.82 3.65
C ARG A 114 -9.18 -5.36 5.05
N ASP A 115 -8.24 -5.19 5.96
CA ASP A 115 -8.56 -4.87 7.36
C ASP A 115 -7.50 -3.95 8.01
N ILE A 116 -7.74 -3.57 9.26
CA ILE A 116 -6.92 -2.61 10.01
C ILE A 116 -5.50 -3.11 10.29
N ASN A 117 -5.26 -4.43 10.22
CA ASN A 117 -3.90 -4.97 10.30
C ASN A 117 -3.02 -4.45 9.16
N TYR A 118 -3.67 -3.86 8.14
CA TYR A 118 -3.01 -3.25 7.01
C TYR A 118 -2.80 -1.74 7.08
N GLY A 119 -3.02 -1.11 8.24
CA GLY A 119 -2.74 0.31 8.48
C GLY A 119 -3.65 1.29 7.73
N PHE A 120 -4.46 0.82 6.77
CA PHE A 120 -5.37 1.60 5.96
C PHE A 120 -6.70 0.85 5.80
N GLN A 121 -7.83 1.53 6.03
CA GLN A 121 -9.12 0.98 5.62
C GLN A 121 -9.24 1.04 4.10
N GLY A 122 -9.17 -0.13 3.45
CA GLY A 122 -9.58 -0.25 2.05
C GLY A 122 -11.09 -0.01 1.91
N LYS A 123 -11.50 0.94 1.07
CA LYS A 123 -12.91 1.03 0.66
C LYS A 123 -13.21 -0.11 -0.33
N ARG A 124 -14.32 -0.81 -0.10
CA ARG A 124 -14.83 -1.88 -1.00
C ARG A 124 -15.33 -1.32 -2.34
#